data_AF-A0A4R3SZS3-F1
#
_entry.id   AF-A0A4R3SZS3-F1
#
_cell.length_a   1.000
_cell.length_b   1.000
_cell.length_c   1.000
_cell.angle_alpha   90.00
_cell.angle_beta   90.00
_cell.angle_gamma   90.00
#
_symmetry.space_group_name_H-M   'P 1'
#
loop_
_entity.id
_entity.type
_entity.pdbx_description
1 polymer ?
#
loop_
_entity_poly.entity_id
_entity_poly.type
_entity_poly.pdbx_seq_one_letter_code
_entity_poly.pdbx_strand_id
1 'polypeptide(L)'
;MAARDGKFGFDQIHHFVTDGVWSSPSLQAVRLQEVNRLVGDKATYLVIDDAALSKKGDYEVGVAAQYVFEFGKTSNCQSLLSVILASREVPVMIGLRLFFPKSCTVDVGR
;
A
#
# COMPACT_ATOMS: atom_id res chain seq x y z
N MET A 1 -5.37 11.40 -12.30
CA MET A 1 -5.80 10.13 -12.95
C MET A 1 -4.69 9.69 -13.90
N ALA A 2 -4.28 8.42 -13.86
CA ALA A 2 -3.38 7.88 -14.87
C ALA A 2 -4.08 7.91 -16.24
N ALA A 3 -3.42 8.44 -17.27
CA ALA A 3 -3.97 8.47 -18.62
C ALA A 3 -4.03 7.03 -19.17
N ARG A 4 -5.20 6.61 -19.67
CA ARG A 4 -5.32 5.38 -20.44
C ARG A 4 -4.86 5.69 -21.86
N ASP A 5 -3.65 5.27 -22.20
CA ASP A 5 -3.09 5.43 -23.55
C ASP A 5 -3.63 4.38 -24.55
N GLY A 6 -4.58 3.53 -24.11
CA GLY A 6 -5.26 2.54 -24.94
C GLY A 6 -4.42 1.30 -25.29
N LYS A 7 -3.17 1.22 -24.81
CA LYS A 7 -2.26 0.11 -25.17
C LYS A 7 -2.69 -1.25 -24.62
N PHE A 8 -3.43 -1.27 -23.51
CA PHE A 8 -3.87 -2.49 -22.85
C PHE A 8 -5.38 -2.45 -22.61
N GLY A 9 -6.06 -3.57 -22.91
CA GLY A 9 -7.49 -3.74 -22.65
C GLY A 9 -7.79 -3.92 -21.17
N PHE A 10 -9.07 -3.77 -20.79
CA PHE A 10 -9.53 -3.95 -19.40
C PHE A 10 -9.12 -5.32 -18.85
N ASP A 11 -9.40 -6.40 -19.59
CA ASP A 11 -9.13 -7.77 -19.15
C ASP A 11 -7.64 -8.03 -18.95
N GLN A 12 -6.77 -7.43 -19.78
CA GLN A 12 -5.32 -7.55 -19.62
C GLN A 12 -4.83 -6.88 -18.34
N ILE A 13 -5.30 -5.66 -18.04
CA ILE A 13 -4.92 -4.97 -16.80
C ILE A 13 -5.48 -5.71 -15.60
N HIS A 14 -6.73 -6.18 -15.68
CA HIS A 14 -7.37 -6.94 -14.60
C HIS A 14 -6.56 -8.21 -14.30
N HIS A 15 -6.30 -9.03 -15.32
CA HIS A 15 -5.50 -10.26 -15.19
C HIS A 15 -4.10 -9.99 -14.63
N PHE A 16 -3.42 -8.95 -15.10
CA PHE A 16 -2.10 -8.56 -14.58
C PHE A 16 -2.13 -8.25 -13.07
N VAL A 17 -3.17 -7.54 -12.60
CA VAL A 17 -3.31 -7.18 -11.19
C VAL A 17 -3.75 -8.37 -10.33
N THR A 18 -4.66 -9.21 -10.83
CA THR A 18 -5.29 -10.28 -10.03
C THR A 18 -4.50 -11.57 -9.99
N ASP A 19 -3.92 -12.00 -11.12
CA ASP A 19 -3.44 -13.38 -11.24
C ASP A 19 -2.02 -13.57 -10.71
N GLY A 20 -1.41 -12.49 -10.22
CA GLY A 20 -0.23 -12.62 -9.36
C GLY A 20 0.98 -13.21 -10.06
N VAL A 21 1.09 -13.11 -11.39
CA VAL A 21 2.20 -13.64 -12.21
C VAL A 21 3.57 -13.00 -11.95
N TRP A 22 3.66 -12.20 -10.89
CA TRP A 22 4.76 -11.34 -10.51
C TRP A 22 5.18 -11.59 -9.06
N SER A 23 6.50 -11.56 -8.82
CA SER A 23 7.10 -11.73 -7.50
C SER A 23 7.07 -10.41 -6.73
N SER A 24 6.40 -10.38 -5.57
CA SER A 24 6.34 -9.19 -4.71
C SER A 24 7.73 -8.67 -4.30
N PRO A 25 8.70 -9.52 -3.86
CA PRO A 25 10.06 -9.07 -3.60
C PRO A 25 10.75 -8.44 -4.81
N SER A 26 10.56 -9.01 -6.01
CA SER A 26 11.17 -8.50 -7.24
C SER A 26 10.60 -7.13 -7.63
N LEU A 27 9.29 -6.94 -7.51
CA LEU A 27 8.65 -5.65 -7.76
C LEU A 27 9.08 -4.59 -6.74
N GLN A 28 9.22 -4.98 -5.46
CA GLN A 28 9.71 -4.08 -4.43
C GLN A 28 11.14 -3.62 -4.74
N ALA A 29 12.01 -4.52 -5.19
CA ALA A 29 13.37 -4.18 -5.61
C ALA A 29 13.38 -3.18 -6.79
N VAL A 30 12.62 -3.46 -7.85
CA VAL A 30 12.50 -2.55 -9.01
C VAL A 30 11.95 -1.18 -8.58
N ARG A 31 10.91 -1.17 -7.74
CA ARG A 31 10.36 0.08 -7.19
C ARG A 31 11.42 0.87 -6.44
N LEU A 32 12.18 0.25 -5.54
CA LEU A 32 13.20 0.94 -4.75
C LEU A 32 14.31 1.52 -5.63
N GLN A 33 14.71 0.80 -6.69
CA GLN A 33 15.68 1.31 -7.68
C GLN A 33 15.15 2.56 -8.39
N GLU A 34 13.90 2.52 -8.88
CA GLU A 34 13.29 3.66 -9.57
C GLU A 34 13.06 4.85 -8.63
N VAL A 35 12.62 4.61 -7.40
CA VAL A 35 12.45 5.67 -6.40
C VAL A 35 13.79 6.32 -6.08
N ASN A 36 14.84 5.53 -5.85
CA ASN A 36 16.17 6.08 -5.60
C ASN A 36 16.68 6.89 -6.80
N ARG A 37 16.42 6.44 -8.03
CA ARG A 37 16.80 7.17 -9.25
C ARG A 37 16.05 8.50 -9.41
N LEU A 38 14.76 8.54 -9.05
CA LEU A 38 13.89 9.69 -9.30
C LEU A 38 13.92 10.73 -8.18
N VAL A 39 13.98 10.28 -6.92
CA VAL A 39 13.83 11.14 -5.74
C VAL A 39 14.91 10.91 -4.69
N GLY A 40 15.81 9.94 -4.86
CA GLY A 40 16.90 9.68 -3.91
C GLY A 40 17.97 10.77 -3.97
N ASP A 41 18.03 11.60 -2.93
CA ASP A 41 19.07 12.62 -2.77
C ASP A 41 19.44 12.81 -1.28
N LYS A 42 20.45 13.64 -0.99
CA LYS A 42 20.90 13.87 0.39
C LYS A 42 19.91 14.65 1.26
N ALA A 43 18.95 15.31 0.65
CA ALA A 43 17.91 16.13 1.28
C ALA A 43 16.57 15.38 1.41
N THR A 44 16.52 14.08 1.07
CA THR A 44 15.32 13.26 1.27
C THR A 44 15.04 13.04 2.75
N TYR A 45 13.76 13.07 3.09
CA TYR A 45 13.25 12.69 4.40
C TYR A 45 12.61 11.32 4.33
N LEU A 46 12.84 10.52 5.36
CA LEU A 46 12.08 9.30 5.61
C LEU A 46 10.90 9.64 6.52
N VAL A 47 9.69 9.54 6.00
CA VAL A 47 8.45 9.78 6.74
C VAL A 47 7.81 8.44 7.05
N ILE A 48 7.45 8.24 8.32
CA ILE A 48 6.69 7.08 8.78
C ILE A 48 5.34 7.61 9.24
N ASP A 49 4.28 7.09 8.64
CA ASP A 49 2.92 7.56 8.88
C ASP A 49 1.93 6.39 8.81
N ASP A 50 0.91 6.41 9.66
CA ASP A 50 -0.20 5.48 9.58
C ASP A 50 -1.24 5.96 8.56
N ALA A 51 -1.80 5.02 7.81
CA ALA A 51 -2.89 5.30 6.88
C ALA A 51 -4.03 4.31 7.11
N ALA A 52 -5.26 4.79 7.00
CA ALA A 52 -6.44 3.96 7.11
C ALA A 52 -7.24 3.99 5.80
N LEU A 53 -7.37 2.83 5.17
CA LEU A 53 -8.18 2.66 3.96
C LEU A 53 -9.59 2.28 4.39
N SER A 54 -10.56 3.18 4.18
CA SER A 54 -11.97 2.89 4.49
C SER A 54 -12.49 1.75 3.61
N LYS A 55 -13.16 0.77 4.22
CA LYS A 55 -13.65 -0.44 3.54
C LYS A 55 -15.12 -0.67 3.86
N LYS A 56 -15.87 -1.16 2.88
CA LYS A 56 -17.32 -1.42 2.99
C LYS A 56 -17.68 -2.90 3.17
N GLY A 57 -16.72 -3.82 3.10
CA GLY A 57 -16.97 -5.26 3.24
C GLY A 57 -15.93 -5.94 4.12
N ASP A 58 -16.15 -7.23 4.40
CA ASP A 58 -15.44 -7.96 5.45
C ASP A 58 -14.55 -9.11 4.91
N TYR A 59 -14.39 -9.18 3.59
CA TYR A 59 -13.69 -10.28 2.90
C TYR A 59 -12.21 -10.02 2.66
N GLU A 60 -11.66 -8.91 3.17
CA GLU A 60 -10.25 -8.57 3.04
C GLU A 60 -9.51 -8.75 4.36
N VAL A 61 -8.31 -9.34 4.30
CA VAL A 61 -7.48 -9.54 5.49
C VAL A 61 -7.04 -8.20 6.06
N GLY A 62 -7.15 -8.01 7.37
CA GLY A 62 -6.78 -6.77 8.03
C GLY A 62 -7.90 -5.71 8.04
N VAL A 63 -9.06 -6.00 7.47
CA VAL A 63 -10.25 -5.15 7.58
C VAL A 63 -11.00 -5.47 8.86
N ALA A 64 -11.24 -4.45 9.67
CA ALA A 64 -12.08 -4.51 10.86
C ALA A 64 -12.47 -3.10 11.31
N ALA A 65 -13.32 -3.01 12.33
CA ALA A 65 -13.52 -1.78 13.08
C ALA A 65 -12.20 -1.35 13.76
N GLN A 66 -11.55 -0.32 13.24
CA GLN A 66 -10.29 0.24 13.76
C GLN A 66 -10.40 1.76 13.86
N TYR A 67 -9.56 2.37 14.71
CA TYR A 67 -9.53 3.83 14.84
C TYR A 67 -8.90 4.46 13.60
N VAL A 68 -9.61 5.40 12.97
CA VAL A 68 -9.12 6.16 11.81
C VAL A 68 -8.82 7.59 12.27
N PHE A 69 -7.53 7.94 12.29
CA PHE A 69 -7.09 9.26 12.76
C PHE A 69 -7.71 10.41 11.98
N GLU A 70 -7.75 10.30 10.63
CA GLU A 70 -8.33 11.32 9.74
C GLU A 70 -9.78 11.69 10.09
N PHE A 71 -10.57 10.71 10.57
CA PHE A 71 -11.98 10.92 10.90
C PHE A 71 -12.24 11.02 12.41
N GLY A 72 -11.21 10.89 13.26
CA GLY A 72 -11.33 10.90 14.71
C GLY A 72 -12.31 9.85 15.27
N LYS A 73 -12.51 8.73 14.56
CA LYS A 73 -13.52 7.72 14.93
C LYS A 73 -13.09 6.30 14.56
N THR A 74 -13.68 5.34 15.25
CA THR A 74 -13.62 3.93 14.85
C THR A 74 -14.53 3.68 13.67
N SER A 75 -14.01 3.09 12.61
CA SER A 75 -14.79 2.70 11.42
C SER A 75 -14.24 1.43 10.81
N ASN A 76 -15.01 0.81 9.90
CA ASN A 76 -14.52 -0.35 9.17
C ASN A 76 -13.45 0.10 8.17
N CYS A 77 -12.21 -0.30 8.43
CA CYS A 77 -11.07 0.09 7.60
C CYS A 77 -9.97 -0.96 7.67
N GLN A 78 -9.00 -0.80 6.77
CA GLN A 78 -7.72 -1.49 6.79
C GLN A 78 -6.65 -0.47 7.14
N SER A 79 -6.05 -0.59 8.33
CA SER A 79 -4.98 0.29 8.77
C SER A 79 -3.61 -0.27 8.39
N LEU A 80 -2.69 0.61 8.04
CA LEU A 80 -1.32 0.26 7.65
C LEU A 80 -0.32 1.30 8.17
N LEU A 81 0.91 0.87 8.38
CA LEU A 81 2.06 1.75 8.52
C LEU A 81 2.74 1.85 7.17
N SER A 82 3.02 3.08 6.75
CA SER A 82 3.72 3.38 5.52
C SER A 82 5.11 3.96 5.81
N VAL A 83 6.04 3.69 4.89
CA VAL A 83 7.34 4.34 4.85
C VAL A 83 7.41 5.08 3.52
N ILE A 84 7.57 6.39 3.60
CA ILE A 84 7.54 7.31 2.47
C ILE A 84 8.91 7.98 2.39
N LEU A 85 9.50 7.96 1.21
CA LEU A 85 10.64 8.81 0.89
C LEU A 85 10.10 10.10 0.28
N ALA A 86 10.37 11.23 0.93
CA ALA A 86 9.94 12.54 0.47
C ALA A 86 11.15 13.40 0.11
N SER A 87 11.22 13.86 -1.14
CA SER A 87 12.12 14.95 -1.54
C SER A 87 11.28 16.07 -2.14
N ARG A 88 11.47 17.29 -1.63
CA ARG A 88 10.70 18.48 -2.04
C ARG A 88 9.19 18.22 -1.93
N GLU A 89 8.44 18.37 -3.02
CA GLU A 89 6.98 18.20 -3.07
C GLU A 89 6.56 16.79 -3.50
N VAL A 90 7.49 15.84 -3.65
CA VAL A 90 7.20 14.49 -4.17
C VAL A 90 7.34 13.44 -3.07
N PRO A 91 6.23 13.00 -2.44
CA PRO A 91 6.22 11.85 -1.55
C PRO A 91 6.08 10.56 -2.37
N VAL A 92 6.98 9.59 -2.14
CA VAL A 92 6.88 8.26 -2.75
C VAL A 92 6.92 7.17 -1.68
N MET A 93 5.88 6.34 -1.66
CA MET A 93 5.80 5.22 -0.72
C MET A 93 6.77 4.10 -1.13
N ILE A 94 7.71 3.78 -0.24
CA ILE A 94 8.74 2.75 -0.46
C ILE A 94 8.47 1.46 0.31
N GLY A 95 7.61 1.51 1.33
CA GLY A 95 7.21 0.36 2.12
C GLY A 95 5.83 0.54 2.73
N LEU A 96 5.13 -0.58 2.95
CA LEU A 96 3.89 -0.63 3.70
C LEU A 96 3.80 -1.95 4.47
N ARG A 97 3.16 -1.91 5.63
CA ARG A 97 2.83 -3.06 6.48
C ARG A 97 1.41 -2.89 6.99
N LEU A 98 0.57 -3.88 6.76
CA LEU A 98 -0.77 -3.90 7.33
C LEU A 98 -0.70 -4.08 8.84
N PHE A 99 -1.52 -3.34 9.57
CA PHE A 99 -1.87 -3.69 10.93
C PHE A 99 -2.91 -4.82 10.88
N PHE A 100 -2.65 -5.92 11.57
CA PHE A 100 -3.59 -7.03 11.65
C PHE A 100 -4.42 -6.92 12.94
N PRO A 101 -5.74 -6.70 12.83
CA PRO A 101 -6.64 -6.76 13.98
C PRO A 101 -6.59 -8.15 14.61
N LYS A 102 -6.82 -8.23 15.93
CA LYS A 102 -6.86 -9.52 16.65
C LYS A 102 -7.87 -10.51 16.06
N SER A 103 -8.98 -10.02 15.50
CA SER A 103 -9.97 -10.85 14.82
C SER A 103 -9.41 -11.56 13.56
N CYS A 104 -8.36 -11.01 12.96
CA CYS A 104 -7.67 -11.58 11.80
C CYS A 104 -6.44 -12.42 12.20
N THR A 105 -6.01 -12.38 13.46
CA THR A 105 -4.92 -13.22 13.98
C THR A 105 -5.53 -14.49 14.57
N VAL A 106 -5.98 -15.39 13.70
CA VAL A 106 -6.20 -16.78 14.10
C VAL A 106 -4.84 -17.46 14.09
N ASP A 107 -4.41 -17.97 15.25
CA ASP A 107 -3.23 -18.83 15.33
C ASP A 107 -3.45 -20.04 14.42
N VAL A 108 -2.62 -20.15 13.40
CA VAL A 108 -2.47 -21.39 12.66
C VAL A 108 -1.06 -21.84 12.98
N GLY A 109 -0.94 -22.76 13.94
CA GLY A 109 0.23 -23.61 14.01
C GLY A 109 0.45 -24.23 12.64
N ARG A 110 1.39 -23.69 11.88
CA ARG A 110 2.01 -24.30 10.71
C ARG A 110 3.34 -23.65 10.36
#